data_AF-A0A7S2XF71-F1
#
_entry.id   AF-A0A7S2XF71-F1
#
_cell.length_a   1.000
_cell.length_b   1.000
_cell.length_c   1.000
_cell.angle_alpha   90.00
_cell.angle_beta   90.00
_cell.angle_gamma   90.00
#
_symmetry.space_group_name_H-M   'P 1'
#
loop_
_entity.id
_entity.type
_entity.pdbx_description
1 polymer ?
#
loop_
_entity_poly.entity_id
_entity_poly.type
_entity_poly.pdbx_seq_one_letter_code
_entity_poly.pdbx_strand_id
1 'polypeptide(L)'
;DVSKLPEIAPGDFEKDDDENHHIDWITSSANLRADTRKIKRSDRHHCRMVAGRIIAAIATTTAAITGFVFLEVYKQLLGFEDIEKYNWTTINLATNVIVSEMPADPKQNRTTKTVETLNEGAKIYNKETTTIAVPNKFTCYDFLDIKGDLTFEEVIKAFSEHKMTQGGLTIKGMFAGKAVIYDGLDVSIYEKQYKRATERAAKAKSAGHKRLFTKQAESAKKFIEAAKTTMGKKVSEVYYEQCGTPADPDQPFIILDLDVHVDPNLPEWLKNRLPKVDEKHALDINTPKLRLWVK
;
A
#
# COMPACT_ATOMS: atom_id res chain seq x y z
N ASP A 1 25.69 35.68 22.30
CA ASP A 1 26.51 34.45 22.33
C ASP A 1 25.63 33.32 22.83
N VAL A 2 24.95 32.63 21.90
CA VAL A 2 23.96 31.58 22.19
C VAL A 2 24.60 30.35 22.83
N SER A 3 25.93 30.25 22.77
CA SER A 3 26.76 29.19 23.35
C SER A 3 26.82 29.18 24.89
N LYS A 4 26.32 30.24 25.54
CA LYS A 4 26.32 30.41 27.01
C LYS A 4 24.95 30.19 27.66
N LEU A 5 23.91 29.91 26.86
CA LEU A 5 22.58 29.64 27.40
C LEU A 5 22.52 28.17 27.88
N PRO A 6 21.90 27.91 29.04
CA PRO A 6 21.66 26.54 29.49
C PRO A 6 20.78 25.80 28.48
N GLU A 7 21.02 24.50 28.32
CA GLU A 7 20.22 23.64 27.46
C GLU A 7 18.77 23.64 27.97
N ILE A 8 17.84 24.08 27.12
CA ILE A 8 16.42 24.17 27.48
C ILE A 8 15.82 22.77 27.29
N ALA A 9 15.35 22.17 28.37
CA ALA A 9 14.58 20.93 28.28
C ALA A 9 13.25 21.20 27.57
N PRO A 10 12.89 20.43 26.53
CA PRO A 10 11.55 20.51 25.95
C PRO A 10 10.53 20.06 26.99
N GLY A 11 9.45 20.82 27.15
CA GLY A 11 8.32 20.40 27.98
C GLY A 11 7.57 19.27 27.28
N ASP A 12 7.36 18.16 27.98
CA ASP A 12 6.51 17.08 27.52
C ASP A 12 5.08 17.30 28.03
N PHE A 13 4.10 17.27 27.14
CA PHE A 13 2.74 17.62 27.50
C PHE A 13 2.06 16.46 28.24
N GLU A 14 1.95 16.59 29.55
CA GLU A 14 1.12 15.73 30.39
C GLU A 14 -0.17 16.46 30.82
N LYS A 15 -1.32 15.86 30.49
CA LYS A 15 -2.67 16.40 30.74
C LYS A 15 -3.28 15.88 32.04
N ASP A 16 -2.75 14.78 32.57
CA ASP A 16 -3.32 14.06 33.71
C ASP A 16 -2.65 14.39 35.06
N ASP A 17 -1.54 15.11 35.01
CA ASP A 17 -0.88 15.71 36.17
C ASP A 17 -1.32 17.17 36.35
N ASP A 18 -1.94 17.47 37.50
CA ASP A 18 -2.44 18.80 37.81
C ASP A 18 -1.36 19.71 38.43
N GLU A 19 -0.20 19.19 38.82
CA GLU A 19 0.90 19.95 39.45
C GLU A 19 1.88 20.56 38.43
N ASN A 20 1.90 20.06 37.18
CA ASN A 20 2.79 20.55 36.12
C ASN A 20 2.36 21.88 35.47
N HIS A 21 1.19 22.41 35.83
CA HIS A 21 0.60 23.65 35.30
C HIS A 21 0.38 23.72 33.77
N HIS A 22 0.48 22.61 33.04
CA HIS A 22 0.29 22.59 31.59
C HIS A 22 -1.13 23.01 31.20
N ILE A 23 -2.14 22.38 31.83
CA ILE A 23 -3.56 22.69 31.58
C ILE A 23 -3.90 24.11 32.08
N ASP A 24 -3.29 24.57 33.16
CA ASP A 24 -3.53 25.91 33.71
C ASP A 24 -3.02 26.99 32.75
N TRP A 25 -1.85 26.76 32.16
CA TRP A 25 -1.28 27.63 31.14
C TRP A 25 -2.14 27.66 29.86
N ILE A 26 -2.58 26.50 29.37
CA ILE A 26 -3.47 26.40 28.19
C ILE A 26 -4.80 27.09 28.45
N THR A 27 -5.43 26.84 29.59
CA THR A 27 -6.74 27.41 29.96
C THR A 27 -6.66 28.93 30.06
N SER A 28 -5.64 29.44 30.75
CA SER A 28 -5.39 30.88 30.89
C SER A 28 -5.14 31.56 29.54
N SER A 29 -4.26 30.97 28.72
CA SER A 29 -3.90 31.50 27.40
C SER A 29 -5.08 31.49 26.43
N ALA A 30 -5.86 30.40 26.41
CA ALA A 30 -7.05 30.27 25.59
C ALA A 30 -8.13 31.29 25.99
N ASN A 31 -8.35 31.49 27.29
CA ASN A 31 -9.35 32.43 27.80
C ASN A 31 -8.96 33.89 27.51
N LEU A 32 -7.69 34.26 27.65
CA LEU A 32 -7.22 35.60 27.27
C LEU A 32 -7.43 35.89 25.78
N ARG A 33 -7.21 34.89 24.92
CA ARG A 33 -7.48 34.98 23.49
C ARG A 33 -8.98 35.05 23.20
N ALA A 34 -9.80 34.30 23.95
CA ALA A 34 -11.25 34.31 23.83
C ALA A 34 -11.83 35.69 24.15
N ASP A 35 -11.34 36.36 25.21
CA ASP A 35 -11.78 37.70 25.61
C ASP A 35 -11.55 38.72 24.48
N THR A 36 -10.39 38.66 23.82
CA THR A 36 -10.05 39.53 22.69
C THR A 36 -11.05 39.40 21.53
N ARG A 37 -11.64 38.21 21.36
CA ARG A 37 -12.61 37.90 20.30
C ARG A 37 -14.06 37.89 20.80
N LYS A 38 -14.32 38.29 22.05
CA LYS A 38 -15.63 38.23 22.71
C LYS A 38 -16.25 36.82 22.69
N ILE A 39 -15.40 35.78 22.75
CA ILE A 39 -15.81 34.38 22.88
C ILE A 39 -16.00 34.08 24.36
N LYS A 40 -17.00 33.26 24.72
CA LYS A 40 -17.22 32.83 26.10
C LYS A 40 -16.01 32.05 26.62
N ARG A 41 -15.52 32.40 27.82
CA ARG A 41 -14.45 31.66 28.49
C ARG A 41 -14.85 30.21 28.76
N SER A 42 -13.89 29.32 28.66
CA SER A 42 -14.03 27.89 28.95
C SER A 42 -13.43 27.57 30.32
N ASP A 43 -14.01 26.57 30.99
CA ASP A 43 -13.50 26.03 32.24
C ASP A 43 -12.28 25.12 32.01
N ARG A 44 -11.52 24.90 33.09
CA ARG A 44 -10.32 24.06 33.08
C ARG A 44 -10.61 22.63 32.59
N HIS A 45 -11.74 22.04 33.00
CA HIS A 45 -12.08 20.66 32.61
C HIS A 45 -12.41 20.56 31.12
N HIS A 46 -13.17 21.51 30.58
CA HIS A 46 -13.42 21.57 29.13
C HIS A 46 -12.12 21.81 28.34
N CYS A 47 -11.25 22.71 28.79
CA CYS A 47 -9.95 22.92 28.17
C CYS A 47 -9.08 21.65 28.21
N ARG A 48 -9.05 20.92 29.34
CA ARG A 48 -8.36 19.63 29.46
C ARG A 48 -8.91 18.58 28.51
N MET A 49 -10.23 18.49 28.39
CA MET A 49 -10.89 17.56 27.47
C MET A 49 -10.50 17.82 26.01
N VAL A 50 -10.53 19.09 25.58
CA VAL A 50 -10.25 19.48 24.19
C VAL A 50 -8.75 19.42 23.89
N ALA A 51 -7.90 20.02 24.72
CA ALA A 51 -6.46 20.06 24.52
C ALA A 51 -5.82 18.67 24.65
N GLY A 52 -6.32 17.88 25.61
CA GLY A 52 -5.87 16.52 25.87
C GLY A 52 -6.47 15.46 24.95
N ARG A 53 -7.40 15.82 24.05
CA ARG A 53 -8.13 14.90 23.17
C ARG A 53 -8.71 13.69 23.92
N ILE A 54 -9.34 13.95 25.07
CA ILE A 54 -9.88 12.91 25.95
C ILE A 54 -11.10 12.25 25.28
N ILE A 55 -11.04 10.94 25.10
CA ILE A 55 -12.17 10.12 24.65
C ILE A 55 -12.99 9.75 25.88
N ALA A 56 -14.26 10.15 25.90
CA ALA A 56 -15.16 9.80 26.99
C ALA A 56 -15.43 8.29 27.01
N ALA A 57 -15.28 7.67 28.19
CA ALA A 57 -15.52 6.24 28.38
C ALA A 57 -16.24 5.99 29.70
N ILE A 58 -17.12 4.99 29.72
CA ILE A 58 -17.82 4.52 30.91
C ILE A 58 -17.86 2.98 30.90
N ALA A 59 -17.86 2.37 32.08
CA ALA A 59 -17.82 0.92 32.22
C ALA A 59 -19.04 0.22 31.59
N THR A 60 -20.21 0.87 31.59
CA THR A 60 -21.46 0.29 31.08
C THR A 60 -21.42 0.01 29.58
N THR A 61 -20.92 0.95 28.76
CA THR A 61 -20.75 0.73 27.31
C THR A 61 -19.67 -0.31 27.04
N THR A 62 -18.60 -0.33 27.82
CA THR A 62 -17.53 -1.33 27.70
C THR A 62 -18.07 -2.73 27.97
N ALA A 63 -18.78 -2.94 29.08
CA ALA A 63 -19.38 -4.22 29.43
C ALA A 63 -20.42 -4.69 28.39
N ALA A 64 -21.25 -3.77 27.89
CA ALA A 64 -22.22 -4.08 26.84
C ALA A 64 -21.54 -4.54 25.54
N ILE A 65 -20.56 -3.80 25.04
CA ILE A 65 -19.82 -4.15 23.80
C ILE A 65 -19.10 -5.49 23.97
N THR A 66 -18.43 -5.70 25.10
CA THR A 66 -17.76 -6.97 25.39
C THR A 66 -18.75 -8.15 25.37
N GLY A 67 -19.93 -7.98 25.97
CA GLY A 67 -20.99 -9.00 25.92
C GLY A 67 -21.39 -9.38 24.49
N PHE A 68 -21.61 -8.40 23.61
CA PHE A 68 -21.93 -8.66 22.20
C PHE A 68 -20.77 -9.34 21.45
N VAL A 69 -19.52 -8.94 21.71
CA VAL A 69 -18.35 -9.60 21.10
C VAL A 69 -18.28 -11.07 21.49
N PHE A 70 -18.53 -11.41 22.76
CA PHE A 70 -18.51 -12.81 23.20
C PHE A 70 -19.62 -13.65 22.56
N LEU A 71 -20.78 -13.07 22.25
CA LEU A 71 -21.83 -13.77 21.49
C LEU A 71 -21.35 -14.17 20.09
N GLU A 72 -20.63 -13.31 19.39
CA GLU A 72 -20.05 -13.64 18.08
C GLU A 72 -18.90 -14.65 18.20
N VAL A 73 -18.09 -14.58 19.25
CA VAL A 73 -17.06 -15.59 19.55
C VAL A 73 -17.70 -16.97 19.78
N TYR A 74 -18.83 -17.07 20.48
CA TYR A 74 -19.54 -18.34 20.64
C TYR A 74 -19.97 -18.95 19.30
N LYS A 75 -20.44 -18.14 18.34
CA LYS A 75 -20.81 -18.60 17.00
C LYS A 75 -19.60 -19.18 16.25
N GLN A 76 -18.44 -18.53 16.37
CA GLN A 76 -17.19 -19.01 15.79
C GLN A 76 -16.76 -20.35 16.40
N LEU A 77 -16.84 -20.48 17.73
CA LEU A 77 -16.48 -21.72 18.44
C LEU A 77 -17.42 -22.89 18.12
N LEU A 78 -18.70 -22.60 17.83
CA LEU A 78 -19.67 -23.58 17.37
C LEU A 78 -19.49 -23.98 15.89
N GLY A 79 -18.56 -23.37 15.16
CA GLY A 79 -18.25 -23.69 13.77
C GLY A 79 -19.28 -23.17 12.77
N PHE A 80 -19.93 -22.04 13.05
CA PHE A 80 -20.79 -21.41 12.05
C PHE A 80 -19.94 -20.79 10.93
N GLU A 81 -20.09 -21.32 9.71
CA GLU A 81 -19.39 -20.85 8.50
C GLU A 81 -20.21 -19.80 7.71
N ASP A 82 -21.52 -19.74 7.96
CA ASP A 82 -22.44 -18.85 7.26
C ASP A 82 -22.38 -17.42 7.84
N ILE A 83 -22.06 -16.45 6.99
CA ILE A 83 -21.93 -15.03 7.36
C ILE A 83 -23.26 -14.43 7.83
N GLU A 84 -24.40 -14.94 7.34
CA GLU A 84 -25.73 -14.45 7.71
C GLU A 84 -26.07 -14.71 9.20
N LYS A 85 -25.32 -15.60 9.85
CA LYS A 85 -25.47 -15.88 11.29
C LYS A 85 -24.71 -14.90 12.16
N TYR A 86 -23.74 -14.18 11.60
CA TYR A 86 -22.97 -13.17 12.32
C TYR A 86 -23.68 -11.83 12.27
N ASN A 87 -23.43 -11.01 13.30
CA ASN A 87 -24.07 -9.70 13.42
C ASN A 87 -23.04 -8.62 13.72
N TRP A 88 -23.11 -7.53 12.96
CA TRP A 88 -22.51 -6.26 13.30
C TRP A 88 -23.48 -5.48 14.19
N THR A 89 -23.11 -5.25 15.46
CA THR A 89 -23.98 -4.56 16.42
C THR A 89 -23.46 -3.17 16.74
N THR A 90 -24.29 -2.15 16.51
CA THR A 90 -24.04 -0.76 16.92
C THR A 90 -24.94 -0.41 18.10
N ILE A 91 -24.37 0.17 19.15
CA ILE A 91 -25.12 0.54 20.37
C ILE A 91 -24.98 2.02 20.70
N ASN A 92 -26.06 2.61 21.16
CA ASN A 92 -26.09 3.90 21.83
C ASN A 92 -26.99 3.81 23.08
N LEU A 93 -26.35 3.66 24.24
CA LEU A 93 -27.04 3.51 25.52
C LEU A 93 -27.71 4.82 26.00
N ALA A 94 -27.30 5.99 25.49
CA ALA A 94 -27.95 7.25 25.85
C ALA A 94 -29.37 7.35 25.29
N THR A 95 -29.59 6.78 24.10
CA THR A 95 -30.91 6.73 23.44
C THR A 95 -31.55 5.34 23.53
N ASN A 96 -30.94 4.39 24.24
CA ASN A 96 -31.33 2.97 24.27
C ASN A 96 -31.50 2.32 22.88
N VAL A 97 -30.65 2.73 21.92
CA VAL A 97 -30.69 2.19 20.56
C VAL A 97 -29.66 1.08 20.43
N ILE A 98 -30.11 -0.09 19.99
CA ILE A 98 -29.27 -1.23 19.63
C ILE A 98 -29.71 -1.66 18.23
N VAL A 99 -28.79 -1.58 17.29
CA VAL A 99 -29.03 -1.95 15.88
C VAL A 99 -28.08 -3.09 15.55
N SER A 100 -28.63 -4.19 15.05
CA SER A 100 -27.90 -5.37 14.61
C SER A 100 -28.11 -5.55 13.12
N GLU A 101 -27.02 -5.59 12.37
CA GLU A 101 -27.02 -5.73 10.92
C GLU A 101 -26.16 -6.93 10.50
N MET A 102 -26.49 -7.53 9.36
CA MET A 102 -25.62 -8.55 8.78
C MET A 102 -24.32 -7.89 8.29
N PRO A 103 -23.15 -8.53 8.49
CA PRO A 103 -21.90 -8.06 7.91
C PRO A 103 -22.02 -7.93 6.39
N ALA A 104 -21.40 -6.90 5.83
CA ALA A 104 -21.34 -6.74 4.39
C ALA A 104 -20.50 -7.84 3.74
N ASP A 105 -20.93 -8.29 2.57
CA ASP A 105 -20.15 -9.19 1.74
C ASP A 105 -18.74 -8.62 1.47
N PRO A 106 -17.71 -9.48 1.38
CA PRO A 106 -16.37 -9.04 1.07
C PRO A 106 -16.35 -8.32 -0.28
N LYS A 107 -15.68 -7.17 -0.32
CA LYS A 107 -15.54 -6.39 -1.55
C LYS A 107 -14.83 -7.23 -2.62
N GLN A 108 -15.52 -7.42 -3.74
CA GLN A 108 -15.01 -8.14 -4.89
C GLN A 108 -14.40 -7.17 -5.91
N ASN A 109 -13.20 -7.50 -6.38
CA ASN A 109 -12.55 -6.81 -7.48
C ASN A 109 -13.31 -7.13 -8.78
N ARG A 110 -13.77 -6.08 -9.46
CA ARG A 110 -14.44 -6.19 -10.76
C ARG A 110 -13.81 -5.21 -11.72
N THR A 111 -13.92 -5.49 -13.02
CA THR A 111 -13.49 -4.54 -14.04
C THR A 111 -14.34 -3.28 -13.97
N THR A 112 -13.70 -2.15 -13.69
CA THR A 112 -14.36 -0.84 -13.57
C THR A 112 -13.85 0.11 -14.63
N LYS A 113 -14.74 0.97 -15.13
CA LYS A 113 -14.38 2.08 -16.01
C LYS A 113 -14.52 3.36 -15.21
N THR A 114 -13.43 4.08 -15.06
CA THR A 114 -13.40 5.39 -14.41
C THR A 114 -13.16 6.44 -15.47
N VAL A 115 -13.99 7.48 -15.48
CA VAL A 115 -13.82 8.63 -16.36
C VAL A 115 -13.36 9.80 -15.50
N GLU A 116 -12.13 10.23 -15.71
CA GLU A 116 -11.57 11.40 -15.04
C GLU A 116 -11.53 12.56 -16.03
N THR A 117 -12.12 13.69 -15.65
CA THR A 117 -12.00 14.93 -16.41
C THR A 117 -10.73 15.66 -15.95
N LEU A 118 -9.73 15.69 -16.82
CA LEU A 118 -8.46 16.37 -16.56
C LEU A 118 -8.44 17.74 -17.23
N ASN A 119 -7.95 18.73 -16.49
CA ASN A 119 -7.75 20.09 -16.95
C ASN A 119 -6.25 20.36 -17.10
N GLU A 120 -5.68 20.07 -18.27
CA GLU A 120 -4.31 20.48 -18.60
C GLU A 120 -4.37 21.77 -19.44
N GLY A 121 -4.29 22.92 -18.76
CA GLY A 121 -4.34 24.23 -19.39
C GLY A 121 -5.74 24.59 -19.91
N ALA A 122 -5.84 25.00 -21.18
CA ALA A 122 -7.08 25.46 -21.82
C ALA A 122 -7.91 24.36 -22.50
N LYS A 123 -7.51 23.09 -22.38
CA LYS A 123 -8.23 21.95 -22.96
C LYS A 123 -8.71 21.02 -21.86
N ILE A 124 -10.03 20.85 -21.80
CA ILE A 124 -10.70 19.86 -20.97
C ILE A 124 -10.74 18.57 -21.77
N TYR A 125 -10.18 17.48 -21.25
CA TYR A 125 -10.33 16.17 -21.85
C TYR A 125 -10.76 15.13 -20.81
N ASN A 126 -11.61 14.21 -21.25
CA ASN A 126 -12.00 13.06 -20.45
C ASN A 126 -11.01 11.93 -20.74
N LYS A 127 -10.31 11.49 -19.70
CA LYS A 127 -9.46 10.31 -19.73
C LYS A 127 -10.28 9.14 -19.19
N GLU A 128 -10.50 8.15 -20.03
CA GLU A 128 -11.18 6.92 -19.62
C GLU A 128 -10.13 5.90 -19.19
N THR A 129 -10.10 5.55 -17.91
CA THR A 129 -9.24 4.49 -17.39
C THR A 129 -10.09 3.24 -17.16
N THR A 130 -9.81 2.17 -17.91
CA THR A 130 -10.42 0.86 -17.65
C THR A 130 -9.48 0.07 -16.76
N THR A 131 -9.87 -0.16 -15.51
CA THR A 131 -9.16 -1.04 -14.60
C THR A 131 -9.71 -2.45 -14.75
N ILE A 132 -8.92 -3.38 -15.29
CA ILE A 132 -9.32 -4.79 -15.41
C ILE A 132 -8.88 -5.53 -14.15
N ALA A 133 -9.84 -6.19 -13.50
CA ALA A 133 -9.54 -7.09 -12.39
C ALA A 133 -9.14 -8.47 -12.94
N VAL A 134 -7.90 -8.89 -12.71
CA VAL A 134 -7.47 -10.25 -13.02
C VAL A 134 -6.90 -10.90 -11.76
N PRO A 135 -7.56 -11.93 -11.20
CA PRO A 135 -8.79 -12.58 -11.65
C PRO A 135 -10.07 -11.81 -11.23
N ASN A 136 -11.13 -11.95 -12.01
CA ASN A 136 -12.41 -11.29 -11.70
C ASN A 136 -13.05 -11.92 -10.45
N LYS A 137 -13.69 -11.09 -9.61
CA LYS A 137 -14.33 -11.46 -8.33
C LYS A 137 -13.40 -11.85 -7.18
N PHE A 138 -12.11 -11.59 -7.29
CA PHE A 138 -11.19 -11.74 -6.17
C PHE A 138 -11.57 -10.83 -4.99
N THR A 139 -11.46 -11.34 -3.78
CA THR A 139 -11.70 -10.61 -2.53
C THR A 139 -10.39 -10.31 -1.80
N CYS A 140 -10.46 -9.56 -0.69
CA CYS A 140 -9.31 -9.31 0.18
C CYS A 140 -8.78 -10.56 0.90
N TYR A 141 -9.54 -11.67 0.90
CA TYR A 141 -9.17 -12.94 1.51
C TYR A 141 -8.53 -13.92 0.51
N ASP A 142 -8.61 -13.61 -0.78
CA ASP A 142 -8.06 -14.46 -1.83
C ASP A 142 -6.61 -14.10 -2.11
N PHE A 143 -5.76 -15.12 -2.16
CA PHE A 143 -4.33 -14.98 -2.46
C PHE A 143 -3.94 -15.92 -3.59
N LEU A 144 -2.95 -15.52 -4.36
CA LEU A 144 -2.27 -16.45 -5.25
C LEU A 144 -1.22 -17.21 -4.43
N ASP A 145 -1.49 -18.48 -4.12
CA ASP A 145 -0.55 -19.31 -3.35
C ASP A 145 0.49 -19.94 -4.27
N ILE A 146 1.76 -19.53 -4.12
CA ILE A 146 2.92 -20.20 -4.75
C ILE A 146 3.75 -20.84 -3.64
N LYS A 147 4.03 -22.14 -3.79
CA LYS A 147 4.78 -22.91 -2.79
C LYS A 147 6.26 -23.00 -3.14
N GLY A 148 7.11 -22.71 -2.16
CA GLY A 148 8.55 -22.88 -2.24
C GLY A 148 9.32 -21.56 -2.17
N ASP A 149 10.52 -21.63 -1.62
CA ASP A 149 11.50 -20.56 -1.62
C ASP A 149 12.17 -20.44 -2.99
N LEU A 150 11.40 -19.84 -3.92
CA LEU A 150 11.72 -19.73 -5.33
C LEU A 150 12.56 -18.48 -5.63
N THR A 151 13.28 -18.52 -6.75
CA THR A 151 13.93 -17.35 -7.35
C THR A 151 12.92 -16.46 -8.06
N PHE A 152 13.27 -15.19 -8.33
CA PHE A 152 12.37 -14.29 -9.08
C PHE A 152 12.00 -14.85 -10.46
N GLU A 153 12.92 -15.52 -11.15
CA GLU A 153 12.64 -16.19 -12.44
C GLU A 153 11.57 -17.26 -12.31
N GLU A 154 11.69 -18.12 -11.31
CA GLU A 154 10.74 -19.20 -11.05
C GLU A 154 9.38 -18.66 -10.61
N VAL A 155 9.34 -17.59 -9.81
CA VAL A 155 8.08 -16.93 -9.40
C VAL A 155 7.38 -16.31 -10.60
N ILE A 156 8.11 -15.62 -11.49
CA ILE A 156 7.53 -15.03 -12.70
C ILE A 156 7.00 -16.14 -13.61
N LYS A 157 7.76 -17.23 -13.79
CA LYS A 157 7.32 -18.38 -14.59
C LYS A 157 6.09 -19.06 -13.97
N ALA A 158 6.11 -19.33 -12.67
CA ALA A 158 5.00 -19.93 -11.95
C ALA A 158 3.75 -19.04 -12.00
N PHE A 159 3.92 -17.72 -11.95
CA PHE A 159 2.84 -16.75 -12.14
C PHE A 159 2.27 -16.81 -13.55
N SER A 160 3.09 -16.87 -14.59
CA SER A 160 2.63 -16.95 -15.99
C SER A 160 1.95 -18.28 -16.33
N GLU A 161 2.42 -19.39 -15.75
CA GLU A 161 1.86 -20.73 -15.92
C GLU A 161 0.64 -21.00 -15.02
N HIS A 162 0.36 -20.10 -14.07
CA HIS A 162 -0.76 -20.26 -13.16
C HIS A 162 -2.09 -20.32 -13.92
N LYS A 163 -2.99 -21.22 -13.49
CA LYS A 163 -4.29 -21.47 -14.15
C LYS A 163 -5.16 -20.23 -14.35
N MET A 164 -4.90 -19.17 -13.59
CA MET A 164 -5.69 -17.93 -13.56
C MET A 164 -5.14 -16.80 -14.43
N THR A 165 -3.85 -16.86 -14.82
CA THR A 165 -3.18 -15.84 -15.64
C THR A 165 -2.99 -16.31 -17.09
N GLN A 166 -3.00 -17.64 -17.33
CA GLN A 166 -3.02 -18.29 -18.64
C GLN A 166 -2.11 -17.61 -19.70
N GLY A 167 -0.89 -17.24 -19.28
CA GLY A 167 0.15 -16.72 -20.17
C GLY A 167 -0.06 -15.33 -20.76
N GLY A 168 -0.91 -14.46 -20.19
CA GLY A 168 -1.15 -13.11 -20.73
C GLY A 168 -0.69 -11.94 -19.87
N LEU A 169 -0.13 -12.23 -18.69
CA LEU A 169 0.23 -11.25 -17.68
C LEU A 169 1.69 -11.46 -17.24
N THR A 170 2.41 -10.35 -17.13
CA THR A 170 3.81 -10.29 -16.70
C THR A 170 3.92 -9.44 -15.44
N ILE A 171 4.65 -9.94 -14.44
CA ILE A 171 4.92 -9.18 -13.22
C ILE A 171 5.95 -8.10 -13.57
N LYS A 172 5.57 -6.83 -13.38
CA LYS A 172 6.46 -5.69 -13.51
C LYS A 172 7.00 -5.25 -12.17
N GLY A 173 6.27 -5.44 -11.08
CA GLY A 173 6.74 -5.06 -9.75
C GLY A 173 6.25 -6.01 -8.68
N MET A 174 7.07 -6.21 -7.65
CA MET A 174 6.66 -6.90 -6.42
C MET A 174 6.99 -6.00 -5.24
N PHE A 175 6.00 -5.79 -4.37
CA PHE A 175 6.07 -4.85 -3.27
C PHE A 175 5.69 -5.52 -1.95
N ALA A 176 6.33 -5.06 -0.89
CA ALA A 176 6.02 -5.43 0.48
C ALA A 176 5.72 -4.16 1.28
N GLY A 177 4.46 -3.73 1.29
CA GLY A 177 4.08 -2.44 1.86
C GLY A 177 4.74 -1.28 1.12
N LYS A 178 5.76 -0.65 1.73
CA LYS A 178 6.53 0.45 1.13
C LYS A 178 7.84 -0.01 0.47
N ALA A 179 8.26 -1.25 0.70
CA ALA A 179 9.51 -1.78 0.16
C ALA A 179 9.30 -2.32 -1.27
N VAL A 180 10.28 -2.07 -2.15
CA VAL A 180 10.28 -2.53 -3.54
C VAL A 180 11.18 -3.76 -3.62
N ILE A 181 10.56 -4.93 -3.58
CA ILE A 181 11.27 -6.21 -3.60
C ILE A 181 11.81 -6.51 -4.99
N TYR A 182 10.99 -6.25 -6.01
CA TYR A 182 11.36 -6.44 -7.41
C TYR A 182 10.78 -5.29 -8.25
N ASP A 183 11.63 -4.73 -9.10
CA ASP A 183 11.23 -3.85 -10.19
C ASP A 183 11.72 -4.46 -11.49
N GLY A 184 10.77 -4.86 -12.32
CA GLY A 184 10.94 -5.36 -13.67
C GLY A 184 11.30 -4.23 -14.60
N LEU A 185 12.49 -3.66 -14.40
CA LEU A 185 13.09 -2.74 -15.36
C LEU A 185 13.13 -3.42 -16.73
N ASP A 186 12.58 -2.74 -17.74
CA ASP A 186 12.64 -3.21 -19.12
C ASP A 186 14.10 -3.21 -19.62
N VAL A 187 14.74 -4.37 -19.49
CA VAL A 187 16.14 -4.60 -19.87
C VAL A 187 16.37 -4.30 -21.36
N SER A 188 15.33 -4.39 -22.20
CA SER A 188 15.42 -4.14 -23.64
C SER A 188 15.80 -2.69 -23.97
N ILE A 189 15.43 -1.74 -23.10
CA ILE A 189 15.82 -0.33 -23.22
C ILE A 189 17.32 -0.20 -23.03
N TYR A 190 17.87 -0.84 -22.00
CA TYR A 190 19.31 -0.81 -21.70
C TYR A 190 20.13 -1.56 -22.74
N GLU A 191 19.63 -2.67 -23.29
CA GLU A 191 20.29 -3.38 -24.39
C GLU A 191 20.37 -2.52 -25.67
N LYS A 192 19.28 -1.81 -26.01
CA LYS A 192 19.27 -0.86 -27.13
C LYS A 192 20.22 0.31 -26.89
N GLN A 193 20.24 0.86 -25.66
CA GLN A 193 21.18 1.92 -25.28
C GLN A 193 22.63 1.45 -25.34
N TYR A 194 22.91 0.23 -24.88
CA TYR A 194 24.24 -0.39 -24.96
C TYR A 194 24.69 -0.53 -26.42
N LYS A 195 23.87 -1.12 -27.30
CA LYS A 195 24.18 -1.24 -28.74
C LYS A 195 24.45 0.13 -29.37
N ARG A 196 23.56 1.12 -29.16
CA ARG A 196 23.73 2.48 -29.68
C ARG A 196 24.99 3.16 -29.16
N ALA A 197 25.31 3.01 -27.88
CA ALA A 197 26.49 3.60 -27.27
C ALA A 197 27.79 2.99 -27.83
N THR A 198 27.84 1.67 -28.01
CA THR A 198 28.99 0.98 -28.62
C THR A 198 29.21 1.39 -30.08
N GLU A 199 28.15 1.47 -30.88
CA GLU A 199 28.23 1.93 -32.28
C GLU A 199 28.69 3.40 -32.39
N ARG A 200 28.22 4.27 -31.49
CA ARG A 200 28.62 5.69 -31.43
C ARG A 200 30.06 5.84 -30.95
N ALA A 201 30.51 5.02 -30.01
CA ALA A 201 31.91 4.98 -29.57
C ALA A 201 32.85 4.56 -30.71
N ALA A 202 32.44 3.60 -31.53
CA ALA A 202 33.21 3.16 -32.70
C ALA A 202 33.31 4.24 -33.79
N LYS A 203 32.23 5.01 -34.01
CA LYS A 203 32.17 6.08 -35.02
C LYS A 203 32.73 7.43 -34.56
N ALA A 204 32.99 7.62 -33.26
CA ALA A 204 33.43 8.91 -32.72
C ALA A 204 34.87 9.25 -33.14
N LYS A 205 35.07 10.45 -33.72
CA LYS A 205 36.40 10.94 -34.13
C LYS A 205 37.16 11.65 -32.99
N SER A 206 36.44 12.24 -32.04
CA SER A 206 37.01 12.97 -30.89
C SER A 206 37.22 12.07 -29.68
N ALA A 207 38.38 12.20 -29.02
CA ALA A 207 38.71 11.44 -27.80
C ALA A 207 37.72 11.68 -26.65
N GLY A 208 37.18 12.89 -26.52
CA GLY A 208 36.17 13.22 -25.50
C GLY A 208 34.84 12.49 -25.75
N HIS A 209 34.39 12.43 -27.01
CA HIS A 209 33.18 11.70 -27.38
C HIS A 209 33.34 10.19 -27.22
N LYS A 210 34.51 9.63 -27.54
CA LYS A 210 34.82 8.21 -27.26
C LYS A 210 34.71 7.90 -25.77
N ARG A 211 35.25 8.75 -24.89
CA ARG A 211 35.15 8.59 -23.42
C ARG A 211 33.71 8.70 -22.91
N LEU A 212 32.91 9.59 -23.48
CA LEU A 212 31.51 9.75 -23.08
C LEU A 212 30.67 8.52 -23.46
N PHE A 213 30.77 8.05 -24.70
CA PHE A 213 30.00 6.90 -25.18
C PHE A 213 30.42 5.57 -24.54
N THR A 214 31.71 5.42 -24.21
CA THR A 214 32.19 4.25 -23.43
C THR A 214 31.63 4.26 -22.01
N LYS A 215 31.63 5.40 -21.31
CA LYS A 215 30.95 5.51 -20.00
C LYS A 215 29.45 5.19 -20.08
N GLN A 216 28.76 5.65 -21.13
CA GLN A 216 27.34 5.32 -21.34
C GLN A 216 27.13 3.81 -21.57
N ALA A 217 28.00 3.16 -22.34
CA ALA A 217 27.94 1.71 -22.53
C ALA A 217 28.24 0.95 -21.23
N GLU A 218 29.23 1.36 -20.44
CA GLU A 218 29.54 0.77 -19.14
C GLU A 218 28.39 0.90 -18.16
N SER A 219 27.76 2.09 -18.06
CA SER A 219 26.58 2.28 -17.23
C SER A 219 25.42 1.38 -17.66
N ALA A 220 25.09 1.32 -18.96
CA ALA A 220 24.04 0.44 -19.46
C ALA A 220 24.34 -1.04 -19.17
N LYS A 221 25.61 -1.46 -19.29
CA LYS A 221 26.06 -2.82 -18.97
C LYS A 221 25.87 -3.15 -17.49
N LYS A 222 26.20 -2.21 -16.58
CA LYS A 222 25.98 -2.38 -15.14
C LYS A 222 24.50 -2.63 -14.80
N PHE A 223 23.57 -1.91 -15.44
CA PHE A 223 22.14 -2.13 -15.23
C PHE A 223 21.68 -3.50 -15.76
N ILE A 224 22.20 -3.96 -16.89
CA ILE A 224 21.89 -5.29 -17.44
C ILE A 224 22.44 -6.41 -16.53
N GLU A 225 23.67 -6.27 -16.04
CA GLU A 225 24.29 -7.24 -15.12
C GLU A 225 23.58 -7.26 -13.76
N ALA A 226 23.20 -6.09 -13.23
CA ALA A 226 22.42 -5.98 -11.99
C ALA A 226 21.05 -6.65 -12.11
N ALA A 227 20.32 -6.41 -13.21
CA ALA A 227 19.02 -7.05 -13.45
C ALA A 227 19.13 -8.58 -13.48
N LYS A 228 20.13 -9.13 -14.20
CA LYS A 228 20.39 -10.58 -14.23
C LYS A 228 20.75 -11.16 -12.86
N THR A 229 21.48 -10.40 -12.06
CA THR A 229 21.87 -10.81 -10.70
C THR A 229 20.64 -10.85 -9.77
N THR A 230 19.76 -9.84 -9.87
CA THR A 230 18.53 -9.78 -9.09
C THR A 230 17.58 -10.93 -9.44
N MET A 231 17.46 -11.28 -10.73
CA MET A 231 16.59 -12.37 -11.20
C MET A 231 16.96 -13.74 -10.60
N GLY A 232 18.26 -13.98 -10.35
CA GLY A 232 18.75 -15.21 -9.73
C GLY A 232 18.73 -15.24 -8.20
N LYS A 233 18.38 -14.13 -7.53
CA LYS A 233 18.23 -14.11 -6.06
C LYS A 233 16.92 -14.76 -5.63
N LYS A 234 16.91 -15.29 -4.41
CA LYS A 234 15.68 -15.77 -3.77
C LYS A 234 14.83 -14.60 -3.32
N VAL A 235 13.52 -14.74 -3.44
CA VAL A 235 12.57 -13.68 -3.04
C VAL A 235 12.62 -13.44 -1.53
N SER A 236 12.79 -14.50 -0.74
CA SER A 236 12.88 -14.44 0.72
C SER A 236 14.07 -13.63 1.22
N GLU A 237 15.24 -13.83 0.62
CA GLU A 237 16.49 -13.14 0.96
C GLU A 237 16.33 -11.61 0.78
N VAL A 238 15.85 -11.18 -0.40
CA VAL A 238 15.63 -9.76 -0.69
C VAL A 238 14.54 -9.16 0.20
N TYR A 239 13.50 -9.94 0.50
CA TYR A 239 12.46 -9.51 1.42
C TYR A 239 13.01 -9.23 2.82
N TYR A 240 13.79 -10.15 3.40
CA TYR A 240 14.34 -9.97 4.74
C TYR A 240 15.41 -8.86 4.79
N GLU A 241 16.18 -8.66 3.71
CA GLU A 241 17.13 -7.54 3.60
C GLU A 241 16.41 -6.17 3.66
N GLN A 242 15.27 -6.04 2.99
CA GLN A 242 14.58 -4.75 2.87
C GLN A 242 13.53 -4.48 3.94
N CYS A 243 12.78 -5.50 4.34
CA CYS A 243 11.66 -5.39 5.28
C CYS A 243 12.03 -5.80 6.71
N GLY A 244 13.18 -6.44 6.91
CA GLY A 244 13.52 -7.09 8.17
C GLY A 244 12.78 -8.41 8.38
N THR A 245 12.99 -9.03 9.54
CA THR A 245 12.27 -10.25 9.92
C THR A 245 10.78 -9.97 10.16
N PRO A 246 9.87 -10.91 9.81
CA PRO A 246 8.46 -10.75 10.08
C PRO A 246 8.21 -10.59 11.59
N ALA A 247 7.11 -9.95 11.96
CA ALA A 247 6.72 -9.81 13.36
C ALA A 247 6.45 -11.16 14.04
N ASP A 248 6.03 -12.16 13.26
CA ASP A 248 5.87 -13.55 13.68
C ASP A 248 7.00 -14.42 13.07
N PRO A 249 7.95 -14.92 13.88
CA PRO A 249 9.03 -15.79 13.41
C PRO A 249 8.55 -17.11 12.81
N ASP A 250 7.34 -17.56 13.18
CA ASP A 250 6.82 -18.85 12.75
C ASP A 250 6.06 -18.78 11.43
N GLN A 251 5.77 -17.58 10.93
CA GLN A 251 5.03 -17.37 9.68
C GLN A 251 5.75 -18.05 8.50
N PRO A 252 5.15 -19.09 7.86
CA PRO A 252 5.80 -19.87 6.80
C PRO A 252 5.72 -19.21 5.42
N PHE A 253 5.12 -18.02 5.31
CA PHE A 253 4.85 -17.35 4.04
C PHE A 253 5.11 -15.85 4.09
N ILE A 254 5.35 -15.26 2.92
CA ILE A 254 5.47 -13.83 2.69
C ILE A 254 4.28 -13.38 1.83
N ILE A 255 3.75 -12.19 2.10
CA ILE A 255 2.70 -11.56 1.29
C ILE A 255 3.34 -10.45 0.47
N LEU A 256 3.14 -10.50 -0.85
CA LEU A 256 3.64 -9.51 -1.80
C LEU A 256 2.47 -8.94 -2.58
N ASP A 257 2.42 -7.61 -2.68
CA ASP A 257 1.53 -6.92 -3.60
C ASP A 257 2.20 -6.91 -4.98
N LEU A 258 1.45 -7.28 -6.03
CA LEU A 258 1.98 -7.38 -7.39
C LEU A 258 1.54 -6.17 -8.21
N ASP A 259 2.46 -5.67 -9.04
CA ASP A 259 2.15 -4.81 -10.17
C ASP A 259 2.37 -5.62 -11.44
N VAL A 260 1.34 -5.68 -12.29
CA VAL A 260 1.28 -6.62 -13.40
C VAL A 260 0.86 -5.87 -14.64
N HIS A 261 1.58 -6.14 -15.72
CA HIS A 261 1.30 -5.60 -17.03
C HIS A 261 0.84 -6.69 -18.01
N VAL A 262 0.10 -6.25 -19.01
CA VAL A 262 -0.25 -7.09 -20.15
C VAL A 262 1.01 -7.43 -20.94
N ASP A 263 1.27 -8.72 -21.16
CA ASP A 263 2.37 -9.17 -22.02
C ASP A 263 2.13 -8.68 -23.46
N PRO A 264 3.14 -8.15 -24.18
CA PRO A 264 3.04 -7.89 -25.62
C PRO A 264 2.52 -9.08 -26.44
N ASN A 265 2.85 -10.31 -26.03
CA ASN A 265 2.37 -11.56 -26.63
C ASN A 265 1.05 -12.00 -26.01
N LEU A 266 0.02 -11.21 -26.27
CA LEU A 266 -1.33 -11.41 -25.77
C LEU A 266 -1.97 -12.74 -26.23
N PRO A 267 -2.47 -13.59 -25.31
CA PRO A 267 -3.35 -14.70 -25.64
C PRO A 267 -4.68 -14.21 -26.21
N GLU A 268 -5.27 -14.96 -27.14
CA GLU A 268 -6.50 -14.55 -27.85
C GLU A 268 -7.70 -14.32 -26.91
N TRP A 269 -7.78 -15.08 -25.81
CA TRP A 269 -8.80 -14.89 -24.79
C TRP A 269 -8.69 -13.54 -24.05
N LEU A 270 -7.46 -13.05 -23.88
CA LEU A 270 -7.17 -11.79 -23.19
C LEU A 270 -7.30 -10.59 -24.15
N LYS A 271 -6.92 -10.74 -25.43
CA LYS A 271 -7.17 -9.74 -26.47
C LYS A 271 -8.65 -9.37 -26.57
N ASN A 272 -9.53 -10.36 -26.51
CA ASN A 272 -10.98 -10.16 -26.60
C ASN A 272 -11.59 -9.47 -25.36
N ARG A 273 -10.87 -9.44 -24.24
CA ARG A 273 -11.28 -8.79 -22.99
C ARG A 273 -10.68 -7.41 -22.77
N LEU A 274 -9.58 -7.10 -23.46
CA LEU A 274 -8.89 -5.83 -23.34
C LEU A 274 -9.57 -4.77 -24.22
N PRO A 275 -9.89 -3.58 -23.68
CA PRO A 275 -10.28 -2.45 -24.52
C PRO A 275 -9.10 -2.03 -25.40
N LYS A 276 -9.40 -1.41 -26.54
CA LYS A 276 -8.37 -0.79 -27.39
C LYS A 276 -7.72 0.36 -26.61
N VAL A 277 -6.40 0.30 -26.44
CA VAL A 277 -5.62 1.34 -25.77
C VAL A 277 -5.31 2.43 -26.81
N ASP A 278 -5.85 3.64 -26.58
CA ASP A 278 -5.58 4.84 -27.37
C ASP A 278 -5.04 5.96 -26.44
N GLU A 279 -4.56 7.08 -26.97
CA GLU A 279 -4.03 8.21 -26.17
C GLU A 279 -5.02 8.78 -25.12
N LYS A 280 -6.32 8.50 -25.27
CA LYS A 280 -7.39 8.90 -24.34
C LYS A 280 -7.87 7.79 -23.40
N HIS A 281 -7.44 6.55 -23.63
CA HIS A 281 -7.88 5.36 -22.91
C HIS A 281 -6.70 4.72 -22.19
N ALA A 282 -6.64 4.87 -20.87
CA ALA A 282 -5.65 4.20 -20.04
C ALA A 282 -6.17 2.82 -19.61
N LEU A 283 -5.27 1.85 -19.53
CA LEU A 283 -5.55 0.53 -19.01
C LEU A 283 -4.78 0.37 -17.70
N ASP A 284 -5.49 -0.01 -16.65
CA ASP A 284 -4.90 -0.38 -15.37
C ASP A 284 -5.29 -1.83 -15.03
N ILE A 285 -4.45 -2.54 -14.30
CA ILE A 285 -4.74 -3.93 -13.91
C ILE A 285 -4.67 -4.01 -12.40
N ASN A 286 -5.82 -4.23 -11.77
CA ASN A 286 -5.84 -4.52 -10.35
C ASN A 286 -5.60 -6.03 -10.16
N THR A 287 -4.49 -6.37 -9.50
CA THR A 287 -4.07 -7.76 -9.33
C THR A 287 -4.07 -8.21 -7.88
N PRO A 288 -4.22 -9.52 -7.64
CA PRO A 288 -4.29 -10.06 -6.30
C PRO A 288 -2.95 -10.00 -5.59
N LYS A 289 -3.02 -10.11 -4.26
CA LYS A 289 -1.85 -10.34 -3.44
C LYS A 289 -1.29 -11.74 -3.69
N LEU A 290 0.02 -11.82 -3.85
CA LEU A 290 0.76 -13.07 -3.91
C LEU A 290 1.09 -13.52 -2.48
N ARG A 291 0.77 -14.77 -2.16
CA ARG A 291 1.28 -15.44 -0.95
C ARG A 291 2.33 -16.45 -1.39
N LEU A 292 3.58 -16.17 -1.05
CA LEU A 292 4.72 -17.04 -1.34
C LEU A 292 5.09 -17.82 -0.07
N TRP A 293 5.05 -19.15 -0.13
CA TRP A 293 5.47 -19.99 1.01
C TRP A 293 6.97 -20.23 0.96
N VAL A 294 7.67 -19.85 2.03
CA VAL A 294 9.14 -19.80 2.10
C VAL A 294 9.74 -20.94 2.94
N LYS A 295 8.92 -21.63 3.75
CA LYS A 295 9.34 -22.83 4.51
C LYS A 295 9.22 -24.11 3.70
#